data_AF-A0A7X3FMY6-F1
#
_entry.id   AF-A0A7X3FMY6-F1
#
_cell.length_a   1.000
_cell.length_b   1.000
_cell.length_c   1.000
_cell.angle_alpha   90.00
_cell.angle_beta   90.00
_cell.angle_gamma   90.00
#
_symmetry.space_group_name_H-M   'P 1'
#
loop_
_entity.id
_entity.type
_entity.pdbx_description
1 polymer ?
#
loop_
_entity_poly.entity_id
_entity_poly.type
_entity_poly.pdbx_seq_one_letter_code
_entity_poly.pdbx_strand_id
1 'polypeptide(L)'
;MLRKLEGLNAELFKTWVQEDDSTIVDIEGKHYLVKPLHNIVQEEIESDEELKMLIKQAKMDIAGNKTYTTEEILEAIEKGDL
;
A
#
# COMPACT_ATOMS: atom_id res chain seq x y z
N MET A 1 16.47 -6.99 -18.03
CA MET A 1 15.36 -6.20 -18.63
C MET A 1 14.04 -6.84 -18.24
N LEU A 2 13.15 -6.10 -17.57
CA LEU A 2 11.78 -6.55 -17.36
C LEU A 2 11.07 -6.55 -18.72
N ARG A 3 10.71 -7.73 -19.23
CA ARG A 3 9.86 -7.82 -20.42
C ARG A 3 8.46 -7.40 -19.99
N LYS A 4 7.89 -6.38 -20.63
CA LYS A 4 6.48 -6.04 -20.42
C LYS A 4 5.62 -7.17 -20.98
N LEU A 5 4.67 -7.65 -20.19
CA LEU A 5 3.64 -8.55 -20.65
C LEU A 5 2.54 -7.70 -21.31
N GLU A 6 2.20 -7.98 -22.55
CA GLU A 6 1.22 -7.20 -23.32
C GLU A 6 0.19 -8.12 -23.99
N GLY A 7 -0.96 -7.56 -24.37
CA GLY A 7 -2.04 -8.28 -25.05
C GLY A 7 -2.79 -9.25 -24.13
N LEU A 8 -3.37 -10.29 -24.73
CA LEU A 8 -4.26 -11.25 -24.04
C LEU A 8 -3.61 -11.90 -22.81
N ASN A 9 -2.31 -12.17 -22.87
CA ASN A 9 -1.56 -12.74 -21.75
C ASN A 9 -1.49 -11.81 -20.54
N ALA A 10 -1.44 -10.49 -20.77
CA ALA A 10 -1.46 -9.51 -19.68
C ALA A 10 -2.83 -9.44 -19.00
N GLU A 11 -3.91 -9.54 -19.77
CA GLU A 11 -5.27 -9.55 -19.23
C GLU A 11 -5.54 -10.83 -18.43
N LEU A 12 -5.16 -12.00 -18.95
CA LEU A 12 -5.24 -13.28 -18.22
C LEU A 12 -4.45 -13.24 -16.90
N PHE A 13 -3.25 -12.68 -16.93
CA PHE A 13 -2.43 -12.58 -15.72
C PHE A 13 -3.04 -11.61 -14.68
N LYS A 14 -3.68 -10.52 -15.12
CA LYS A 14 -4.41 -9.63 -14.21
C LYS A 14 -5.56 -10.36 -13.53
N THR A 15 -6.34 -11.15 -14.27
CA THR A 15 -7.44 -11.96 -13.71
C THR A 15 -6.93 -12.86 -12.57
N TRP A 16 -5.83 -13.59 -12.79
CA TRP A 16 -5.26 -14.48 -11.77
C TRP A 16 -4.77 -13.78 -10.49
N VAL A 17 -4.42 -12.49 -10.58
CA VAL A 17 -3.87 -11.71 -9.46
C VAL A 17 -4.95 -10.85 -8.78
N GLN A 18 -5.99 -10.43 -9.50
CA GLN A 18 -7.00 -9.49 -9.00
C GLN A 18 -8.30 -10.17 -8.58
N GLU A 19 -8.66 -11.30 -9.19
CA GLU A 19 -9.97 -11.93 -8.97
C GLU A 19 -9.88 -13.20 -8.09
N ASP A 20 -8.74 -13.89 -8.10
CA ASP A 20 -8.54 -15.14 -7.37
C ASP A 20 -7.49 -15.00 -6.25
N ASP A 21 -7.81 -15.49 -5.04
CA ASP A 21 -6.88 -15.52 -3.90
C ASP A 21 -5.71 -16.51 -4.08
N SER A 22 -5.87 -17.47 -4.98
CA SER A 22 -4.85 -18.46 -5.34
C SER A 22 -5.20 -19.15 -6.66
N THR A 23 -4.35 -18.99 -7.66
CA THR A 23 -4.48 -19.64 -8.98
C THR A 23 -3.32 -20.61 -9.21
N ILE A 24 -3.61 -21.84 -9.65
CA ILE A 24 -2.57 -22.78 -10.12
C ILE A 24 -2.52 -22.75 -11.64
N VAL A 25 -1.35 -22.46 -12.20
CA VAL A 25 -1.12 -22.46 -13.65
C VAL A 25 -0.12 -23.53 -14.06
N ASP A 26 -0.45 -24.27 -15.12
CA ASP A 26 0.47 -25.22 -15.76
C ASP A 26 1.23 -24.51 -16.88
N ILE A 27 2.55 -24.53 -16.81
CA ILE A 27 3.46 -24.08 -17.86
C ILE A 27 4.41 -25.23 -18.18
N GLU A 28 4.25 -25.83 -19.37
CA GLU A 28 5.09 -26.92 -19.87
C GLU A 28 5.12 -28.15 -18.94
N GLY A 29 3.99 -28.49 -18.32
CA GLY A 29 3.85 -29.60 -17.38
C GLY A 29 4.35 -29.29 -15.97
N LYS A 30 4.79 -28.05 -15.71
CA LYS A 30 5.15 -27.57 -14.37
C LYS A 30 4.05 -26.69 -13.82
N HIS A 31 3.66 -26.98 -12.59
CA HIS A 31 2.63 -26.25 -11.87
C HIS A 31 3.25 -25.10 -11.08
N TYR A 32 2.67 -23.91 -11.22
CA TYR A 32 3.05 -22.70 -10.49
C TYR A 32 1.85 -22.15 -9.73
N LEU A 33 2.08 -21.71 -8.49
CA LEU A 33 1.09 -20.99 -7.70
C LEU A 33 1.26 -19.49 -7.93
N VAL A 34 0.19 -18.85 -8.41
CA VAL A 34 0.05 -17.39 -8.48
C VAL A 34 -0.85 -16.98 -7.33
N LYS A 35 -0.34 -16.14 -6.44
CA LYS A 35 -1.09 -15.58 -5.32
C LYS A 35 -0.79 -14.08 -5.20
N PRO A 36 -1.82 -13.22 -5.14
CA PRO A 36 -1.59 -11.81 -4.81
C PRO A 36 -0.92 -11.69 -3.45
N LEU A 37 0.06 -10.79 -3.36
CA LEU A 37 0.61 -10.38 -2.08
C LEU A 37 -0.42 -9.46 -1.43
N HIS A 38 -1.31 -10.04 -0.63
CA HIS A 38 -2.26 -9.27 0.18
C HIS A 38 -1.48 -8.41 1.17
N ASN A 39 -1.69 -7.10 1.08
CA ASN A 39 -1.06 -6.14 1.97
C ASN A 39 -1.92 -6.03 3.23
N ILE A 40 -1.68 -6.92 4.19
CA ILE A 40 -2.41 -6.99 5.47
C ILE A 40 -2.44 -5.62 6.17
N VAL A 41 -1.36 -4.84 6.05
CA VAL A 41 -1.27 -3.48 6.61
C VAL A 41 -2.29 -2.54 5.98
N GLN A 42 -2.57 -2.69 4.70
CA GLN A 42 -3.56 -1.87 4.01
C GLN A 42 -4.99 -2.26 4.39
N GLU A 43 -5.27 -3.55 4.57
CA GLU A 43 -6.57 -4.03 5.09
C GLU A 43 -6.83 -3.52 6.52
N GLU A 44 -5.82 -3.53 7.39
CA GLU A 44 -5.91 -2.99 8.75
C GLU A 44 -6.24 -1.48 8.73
N ILE A 45 -5.55 -0.70 7.88
CA ILE A 45 -5.82 0.74 7.69
C ILE A 45 -7.22 0.99 7.13
N GLU A 46 -7.72 0.13 6.25
CA GLU A 46 -9.06 0.27 5.67
C GLU A 46 -10.18 -0.11 6.64
N SER A 47 -9.91 -1.00 7.59
CA SER A 47 -10.85 -1.46 8.60
C SER A 47 -11.04 -0.49 9.77
N ASP A 48 -10.06 0.38 10.03
CA ASP A 48 -10.08 1.38 11.10
C ASP A 48 -10.26 2.80 10.52
N GLU A 49 -11.49 3.32 10.60
CA GLU A 49 -11.83 4.64 10.09
C GLU A 49 -11.10 5.78 10.84
N GLU A 50 -10.76 5.62 12.13
CA GLU A 50 -9.99 6.61 12.88
C GLU A 50 -8.55 6.68 12.35
N LEU A 51 -7.90 5.52 12.21
CA LEU A 51 -6.56 5.41 11.64
C LEU A 51 -6.51 5.97 10.21
N LYS A 52 -7.52 5.68 9.39
CA LYS A 52 -7.64 6.20 8.02
C LYS A 52 -7.75 7.72 7.97
N MET A 53 -8.54 8.32 8.88
CA MET A 53 -8.61 9.78 8.99
C MET A 53 -7.27 10.39 9.43
N LEU A 54 -6.61 9.81 10.43
CA LEU A 54 -5.31 10.27 10.91
C LEU A 54 -4.25 10.22 9.80
N ILE A 55 -4.19 9.12 9.04
CA ILE A 55 -3.28 8.98 7.90
C ILE A 55 -3.60 10.00 6.81
N LYS A 56 -4.89 10.23 6.50
CA LYS A 56 -5.30 11.24 5.52
C LYS A 56 -4.85 12.64 5.95
N GLN A 57 -5.05 12.98 7.22
CA GLN A 57 -4.64 14.26 7.78
C GLN A 57 -3.11 14.41 7.73
N ALA A 58 -2.36 13.40 8.17
CA ALA A 58 -0.90 13.40 8.12
C ALA A 58 -0.36 13.59 6.70
N LYS A 59 -0.99 12.94 5.68
CA LYS A 59 -0.63 13.16 4.27
C LYS A 59 -0.86 14.60 3.83
N MET A 60 -1.97 15.22 4.25
CA MET A 60 -2.26 16.62 3.95
C MET A 60 -1.27 17.56 4.63
N ASP A 61 -0.86 17.27 5.87
CA ASP A 61 0.10 18.08 6.61
C ASP A 61 1.50 17.99 6.00
N ILE A 62 1.94 16.79 5.58
CA ILE A 62 3.20 16.60 4.82
C ILE A 62 3.15 17.40 3.51
N ALA A 63 2.07 17.28 2.74
CA ALA A 63 1.93 18.02 1.48
C ALA A 63 1.86 19.54 1.69
N GLY A 64 1.33 19.98 2.82
CA GLY A 64 1.26 21.38 3.25
C GLY A 64 2.52 21.89 3.94
N ASN A 65 3.58 21.08 4.04
CA ASN A 65 4.82 21.41 4.76
C ASN A 65 4.58 21.79 6.24
N LYS A 66 3.54 21.23 6.85
CA LYS A 66 3.20 21.35 8.28
C LYS A 66 3.83 20.20 9.08
N THR A 67 5.13 20.06 8.93
CA THR A 67 5.93 19.05 9.64
C THR A 67 6.86 19.76 10.59
N TYR A 68 7.08 19.16 11.75
CA TYR A 68 7.96 19.71 12.77
C TYR A 68 9.13 18.76 13.01
N THR A 69 10.31 19.30 13.25
CA THR A 69 11.43 18.52 13.78
C THR A 69 11.22 18.25 15.26
N THR A 70 12.00 17.32 15.79
CA THR A 70 12.01 17.01 17.22
C THR A 70 12.34 18.25 18.05
N GLU A 71 13.32 19.05 17.63
CA GLU A 71 13.76 20.26 18.32
C GLU A 71 12.64 21.32 18.34
N GLU A 72 11.95 21.53 17.23
CA GLU A 72 10.84 22.49 17.13
C GLU A 72 9.69 22.15 18.08
N ILE A 73 9.35 20.85 18.20
CA ILE A 73 8.32 20.39 19.13
C ILE A 73 8.78 20.56 20.58
N LEU A 74 10.04 20.21 20.90
CA LEU A 74 10.57 20.39 22.26
C LEU A 74 10.53 21.85 22.69
N GLU A 75 10.93 22.77 21.81
CA GLU A 75 10.84 24.20 22.09
C GLU A 75 9.40 24.69 22.28
N ALA A 76 8.45 24.20 21.48
CA ALA A 76 7.04 24.57 21.61
C ALA A 76 6.44 24.08 22.94
N ILE A 77 6.83 22.88 23.40
CA ILE A 77 6.43 22.35 24.71
C ILE A 77 7.02 23.22 25.84
N GLU A 78 8.31 23.54 25.76
CA GLU A 78 8.97 24.36 26.78
C GLU A 78 8.39 25.78 26.89
N LYS A 79 7.93 26.34 25.76
CA LYS A 79 7.29 27.67 25.70
C LYS A 79 5.80 27.65 26.06
N GLY A 80 5.17 26.48 26.10
CA GLY A 80 3.74 26.31 26.37
C GLY A 80 2.84 26.67 25.18
N ASP A 81 3.36 26.55 23.95
CA ASP A 81 2.70 26.96 22.71
C ASP A 81 1.89 25.81 22.05
N LEU A 82 1.70 24.69 22.76
CA LEU A 82 1.01 23.47 22.31
C LEU A 82 -0.32 23.24 23.05
#